data_AF-A0A9P5J3L9-F1
#
_entry.id   AF-A0A9P5J3L9-F1
#
_cell.length_a   1.000
_cell.length_b   1.000
_cell.length_c   1.000
_cell.angle_alpha   90.00
_cell.angle_beta   90.00
_cell.angle_gamma   90.00
#
_symmetry.space_group_name_H-M   'P 1'
#
loop_
_entity.id
_entity.type
_entity.pdbx_description
1 polymer ?
#
loop_
_entity_poly.entity_id
_entity_poly.type
_entity_poly.pdbx_seq_one_letter_code
_entity_poly.pdbx_strand_id
1 'polypeptide(L)'
;FNIMLNGKKKLKFNICQIQTSFFSNSAIPDLHGLIDQNIGEALIYACHFWTSHLAFTKEYSDSTLEAIKTLLSSVCFFYWLEVMSLTGASP
;
A
#
# COMPACT_ATOMS: atom_id res chain seq x y z
N PHE A 1 4.97 -9.47 0.44
CA PHE A 1 4.60 -8.80 1.71
C PHE A 1 5.72 -7.96 2.34
N ASN A 2 6.99 -8.37 2.30
CA ASN A 2 8.09 -7.62 2.94
C ASN A 2 8.21 -6.14 2.54
N ILE A 3 7.90 -5.78 1.29
CA ILE A 3 7.89 -4.37 0.86
C ILE A 3 6.82 -3.53 1.58
N MET A 4 5.70 -4.16 1.96
CA MET A 4 4.61 -3.57 2.75
C MET A 4 4.93 -3.55 4.26
N LEU A 5 5.96 -4.27 4.70
CA LEU A 5 6.34 -4.38 6.12
C LEU A 5 7.60 -3.59 6.49
N ASN A 6 8.62 -3.48 5.60
CA ASN A 6 9.90 -2.81 5.97
C ASN A 6 10.88 -2.47 4.82
N GLY A 7 10.44 -2.30 3.56
CA GLY A 7 11.35 -1.96 2.45
C GLY A 7 11.95 -0.54 2.53
N LYS A 8 13.19 -0.32 2.07
CA LYS A 8 13.95 0.96 2.16
C LYS A 8 13.26 2.22 1.57
N LYS A 9 12.09 2.09 0.93
CA LYS A 9 11.13 3.15 0.57
C LYS A 9 9.79 2.85 1.28
N LYS A 10 9.78 3.06 2.60
CA LYS A 10 8.79 2.50 3.52
C LYS A 10 7.39 3.06 3.27
N LEU A 11 6.41 2.16 3.30
CA LEU A 11 5.04 2.48 3.58
C LEU A 11 4.98 3.33 4.86
N LYS A 12 4.36 4.51 4.78
CA LYS A 12 4.33 5.49 5.86
C LYS A 12 3.05 6.32 5.78
N PHE A 13 2.66 6.90 6.90
CA PHE A 13 1.56 7.86 6.95
C PHE A 13 1.80 9.03 5.99
N ASN A 14 0.75 9.42 5.27
CA ASN A 14 0.75 10.57 4.38
C ASN A 14 1.90 10.52 3.36
N ILE A 15 2.00 9.41 2.63
CA ILE A 15 3.16 9.12 1.77
C ILE A 15 3.33 10.17 0.66
N CYS A 16 2.22 10.69 0.14
CA CYS A 16 2.17 11.76 -0.87
C CYS A 16 2.14 13.19 -0.27
N GLN A 17 2.29 13.33 1.06
CA GLN A 17 2.30 14.62 1.77
C GLN A 17 1.09 15.50 1.45
N ILE A 18 -0.07 14.87 1.33
CA ILE A 18 -1.35 15.54 1.10
C ILE A 18 -1.65 16.41 2.31
N GLN A 19 -2.03 17.66 2.05
CA GLN A 19 -2.23 18.66 3.10
C GLN A 19 -3.41 18.33 4.01
N THR A 20 -4.45 17.68 3.46
CA THR A 20 -5.65 17.33 4.20
C THR A 20 -6.35 16.12 3.60
N SER A 21 -6.88 15.26 4.47
CA SER A 21 -7.75 14.14 4.12
C SER A 21 -9.24 14.50 4.09
N PHE A 22 -9.62 15.77 4.30
CA PHE A 22 -11.02 16.20 4.29
C PHE A 22 -11.66 16.17 2.90
N PHE A 23 -10.86 16.21 1.84
CA PHE A 23 -11.33 16.19 0.46
C PHE A 23 -11.12 14.82 -0.17
N SER A 24 -11.95 14.50 -1.17
CA SER A 24 -11.74 13.33 -2.03
C SER A 24 -10.39 13.44 -2.76
N ASN A 25 -9.76 12.29 -3.01
CA ASN A 25 -8.56 12.19 -3.84
C ASN A 25 -8.72 12.90 -5.20
N SER A 26 -9.95 12.89 -5.77
CA SER A 26 -10.29 13.57 -7.02
C SER A 26 -10.16 15.09 -6.97
N ALA A 27 -10.20 15.70 -5.78
CA ALA A 27 -10.08 17.14 -5.58
C ALA A 27 -8.63 17.59 -5.32
N ILE A 28 -7.67 16.65 -5.28
CA ILE A 28 -6.26 16.95 -5.06
C ILE A 28 -5.63 17.39 -6.39
N PRO A 29 -5.10 18.62 -6.48
CA PRO A 29 -4.39 19.07 -7.68
C PRO A 29 -3.16 18.21 -7.95
N ASP A 30 -2.98 17.76 -9.20
CA ASP A 30 -1.85 16.95 -9.65
C ASP A 30 -1.56 15.71 -8.76
N LEU A 31 -2.61 15.00 -8.34
CA LEU A 31 -2.45 13.78 -7.55
C LEU A 31 -1.56 12.75 -8.24
N HIS A 32 -1.63 12.63 -9.57
CA HIS A 32 -0.80 11.70 -10.33
C HIS A 32 0.69 12.03 -10.19
N GLY A 33 1.08 13.30 -10.34
CA GLY A 33 2.46 13.72 -10.12
C GLY A 33 2.95 13.44 -8.70
N LEU A 34 2.09 13.61 -7.69
CA LEU A 34 2.41 13.26 -6.30
C LEU A 34 2.60 11.75 -6.10
N ILE A 35 1.80 10.91 -6.76
CA ILE A 35 1.94 9.45 -6.70
C ILE A 35 3.27 9.03 -7.33
N ASP A 36 3.57 9.50 -8.55
CA ASP A 36 4.80 9.13 -9.28
C ASP A 36 6.08 9.51 -8.53
N GLN A 37 6.05 10.64 -7.82
CA GLN A 37 7.18 11.13 -7.05
C GLN A 37 7.40 10.36 -5.74
N ASN A 38 6.33 9.92 -5.07
CA ASN A 38 6.40 9.43 -3.70
C ASN A 38 6.21 7.92 -3.56
N ILE A 39 5.51 7.28 -4.51
CA ILE A 39 5.15 5.86 -4.46
C ILE A 39 5.86 5.12 -5.59
N GLY A 40 6.80 4.24 -5.23
CA GLY A 40 7.49 3.43 -6.24
C GLY A 40 6.57 2.37 -6.86
N GLU A 41 6.78 2.08 -8.14
CA GLU A 41 6.00 1.09 -8.91
C GLU A 41 5.89 -0.28 -8.23
N ALA A 42 6.97 -0.76 -7.59
CA ALA A 42 6.96 -2.02 -6.87
C ALA A 42 5.98 -2.04 -5.69
N LEU A 43 5.77 -0.89 -5.02
CA LEU A 43 4.80 -0.75 -3.95
C LEU A 43 3.38 -0.70 -4.52
N ILE A 44 3.14 0.06 -5.60
CA ILE A 44 1.85 0.10 -6.30
C ILE A 44 1.45 -1.32 -6.73
N TYR A 45 2.35 -2.02 -7.41
CA TYR A 45 2.15 -3.41 -7.84
C TYR A 45 1.83 -4.31 -6.65
N ALA A 46 2.62 -4.24 -5.58
CA ALA A 46 2.36 -5.04 -4.38
C ALA A 46 0.98 -4.75 -3.79
N CYS A 47 0.54 -3.49 -3.77
CA CYS A 47 -0.78 -3.09 -3.28
C CYS A 47 -1.93 -3.50 -4.19
N HIS A 48 -1.75 -3.54 -5.51
CA HIS A 48 -2.81 -3.91 -6.47
C HIS A 48 -3.00 -5.41 -6.59
N PHE A 49 -1.92 -6.18 -6.51
CA PHE A 49 -1.95 -7.61 -6.84
C PHE A 49 -1.86 -8.53 -5.62
N TRP A 50 -1.87 -7.99 -4.40
CA TRP A 50 -1.71 -8.80 -3.18
C TRP A 50 -2.74 -9.94 -3.07
N THR A 51 -4.02 -9.70 -3.37
CA THR A 51 -5.09 -10.72 -3.34
C THR A 51 -4.84 -11.80 -4.38
N SER A 52 -4.38 -11.43 -5.56
CA SER A 52 -4.04 -12.37 -6.63
C SER A 52 -2.85 -13.24 -6.23
N HIS A 53 -1.80 -12.63 -5.68
CA HIS A 53 -0.66 -13.37 -5.13
C HIS A 53 -1.09 -14.33 -4.02
N LEU A 54 -2.04 -13.95 -3.18
CA LEU A 54 -2.62 -14.89 -2.22
C LEU A 54 -3.36 -16.02 -2.93
N ALA A 55 -4.36 -15.71 -3.75
CA ALA A 55 -5.23 -16.69 -4.38
C ALA A 55 -4.49 -17.75 -5.22
N PHE A 56 -3.40 -17.37 -5.90
CA PHE A 56 -2.65 -18.26 -6.78
C PHE A 56 -1.44 -18.94 -6.12
N THR A 57 -1.15 -18.64 -4.85
CA THR A 57 -0.10 -19.33 -4.11
C THR A 57 -0.62 -20.68 -3.61
N LYS A 58 -0.04 -21.77 -4.12
CA LYS A 58 -0.45 -23.15 -3.76
C LYS A 58 -0.18 -23.51 -2.31
N GLU A 59 0.91 -23.00 -1.74
CA GLU A 59 1.32 -23.24 -0.35
C GLU A 59 1.89 -21.94 0.22
N TYR A 60 1.38 -21.50 1.37
CA TYR A 60 1.95 -20.39 2.11
C TYR A 60 2.95 -20.91 3.13
N SER A 61 4.11 -20.28 3.23
CA SER A 61 4.99 -20.49 4.38
C SER A 61 4.39 -19.87 5.64
N ASP A 62 4.70 -20.43 6.81
CA ASP A 62 4.34 -19.82 8.10
C ASP A 62 4.81 -18.38 8.20
N SER A 63 5.99 -18.08 7.66
CA SER A 63 6.53 -16.72 7.59
C SER A 63 5.68 -15.76 6.75
N THR A 64 5.02 -16.24 5.70
CA THR A 64 4.11 -15.44 4.88
C THR A 64 2.83 -15.14 5.64
N LEU A 65 2.28 -16.14 6.32
CA LEU A 65 1.08 -15.98 7.15
C LEU A 65 1.33 -15.00 8.29
N GLU A 66 2.45 -15.13 9.01
CA GLU A 66 2.83 -14.21 10.08
C GLU A 66 3.11 -12.79 9.56
N ALA A 67 3.70 -12.65 8.37
CA ALA A 67 3.86 -11.36 7.72
C ALA A 67 2.50 -10.68 7.44
N ILE A 68 1.51 -11.43 6.94
CA ILE A 68 0.17 -10.91 6.67
C ILE A 68 -0.53 -10.51 7.97
N LYS A 69 -0.51 -11.39 8.98
CA LYS A 69 -1.07 -11.08 10.31
C LYS A 69 -0.43 -9.81 10.89
N THR A 70 0.90 -9.72 10.84
CA THR A 70 1.65 -8.55 11.31
C THR A 70 1.23 -7.29 10.54
N LEU A 71 1.09 -7.37 9.21
CA LEU A 71 0.64 -6.25 8.40
C LEU A 71 -0.74 -5.78 8.85
N LEU A 72 -1.72 -6.69 8.90
CA LEU A 72 -3.12 -6.41 9.23
C LEU A 72 -3.31 -5.93 10.68
N SER A 73 -2.46 -6.37 11.61
CA SER A 73 -2.51 -5.99 13.02
C SER A 73 -1.65 -4.76 13.36
N SER A 74 -0.90 -4.21 12.40
CA SER A 74 -0.03 -3.05 12.63
C SER A 74 -0.57 -1.77 12.00
N VAL A 75 0.00 -0.63 12.41
CA VAL A 75 -0.28 0.68 11.80
C VAL A 75 0.03 0.72 10.30
N CYS A 76 0.91 -0.17 9.82
CA CYS A 76 1.21 -0.32 8.41
C CYS A 76 -0.03 -0.67 7.59
N PHE A 77 -1.03 -1.33 8.18
CA PHE A 77 -2.32 -1.57 7.51
C PHE A 77 -2.97 -0.27 7.02
N PHE A 78 -2.99 0.78 7.85
CA PHE A 78 -3.60 2.06 7.47
C PHE A 78 -2.83 2.77 6.36
N TYR A 79 -1.50 2.71 6.41
CA TYR A 79 -0.67 3.30 5.36
C TYR A 79 -0.83 2.54 4.04
N TRP A 80 -1.12 1.25 4.13
CA TRP A 80 -1.38 0.41 2.96
C TRP A 80 -2.74 0.74 2.34
N LEU A 81 -3.78 0.88 3.16
CA LEU A 81 -5.09 1.38 2.71
C LEU A 81 -4.99 2.76 2.06
N GLU A 82 -4.14 3.65 2.60
CA GLU A 82 -3.88 4.96 2.01
C GLU A 82 -3.34 4.83 0.58
N VAL A 83 -2.30 4.02 0.37
CA VAL A 83 -1.73 3.79 -0.97
C VAL A 83 -2.77 3.18 -1.93
N MET A 84 -3.56 2.20 -1.47
CA MET A 84 -4.62 1.60 -2.29
C MET A 84 -5.68 2.63 -2.68
N SER A 85 -6.12 3.48 -1.75
CA SER A 85 -7.04 4.58 -2.00
C SER A 85 -6.49 5.59 -3.02
N LEU A 86 -5.22 6.00 -2.88
CA LEU A 86 -4.58 6.96 -3.80
C LEU A 86 -4.41 6.40 -5.21
N THR A 87 -4.12 5.11 -5.32
CA THR A 87 -3.81 4.46 -6.62
C THR A 87 -5.01 3.74 -7.24
N GLY A 88 -6.20 3.85 -6.63
CA GLY A 88 -7.42 3.21 -7.13
C GLY A 88 -7.44 1.69 -7.01
N ALA A 89 -6.61 1.10 -6.13
CA ALA A 89 -6.68 -0.32 -5.81
C ALA A 89 -7.90 -0.59 -4.92
N SER A 90 -8.74 -1.54 -5.31
CA SER A 90 -9.74 -2.11 -4.40
C SER A 90 -9.06 -3.06 -3.41
N PRO A 91 -9.41 -3.03 -2.12
CA PRO A 91 -9.16 -4.15 -1.21
C PRO A 91 -9.76 -5.45 -1.75
#